data_AF-A0A399XN65-F1
#
_entry.id   AF-A0A399XN65-F1
#
_cell.length_a   1.000
_cell.length_b   1.000
_cell.length_c   1.000
_cell.angle_alpha   90.00
_cell.angle_beta   90.00
_cell.angle_gamma   90.00
#
_symmetry.space_group_name_H-M   'P 1'
#
loop_
_entity.id
_entity.type
_entity.pdbx_description
1 polymer ?
#
loop_
_entity_poly.entity_id
_entity_poly.type
_entity_poly.pdbx_seq_one_letter_code
_entity_poly.pdbx_strand_id
1 'polypeptide(L)'
;MEGPAGTDATPEEREALRRAFEETPSVFQLLSTLRTRRMGRGFKCESGTEETLEWSNGRVVKQAKGPLAFESEAPPAPLSEIEEALIAWAACGPNGTSLADVAVNGSLSSLLFWAGRTIPASSNDQSVALAIVNDSGTHLYRPGPERAAPVEIASPDDYPKILDWYRRCTTKIADTRPDTGWFSAPEGTHNVNALGPMQYNLNRPGATWFLPIGDLGIEWFNTLLVAYEWWGFYLQDPETNKPAGCDEWIKPGLLEVGFPIPVFDEFILMLHSSQVGCAVQNMRLASEALGLGAWPVGNYADDFVLGAYPDVSRGLGFEFLERDADRNPSKTATCVGLPGVFDATAVPTAKYPSAADALTKVRDQRYEANTGPLSPGGQWATRAGGPYNDETRREIVENPRAHISDWAIDAAIATVEYIVEKYGVAPAWISPMRAKFSCQVQHVDPDFYRRFNTTLGDDAFSITPAIRDHDQTWHS
;
A
#
# COMPACT_ATOMS: atom_id res chain seq x y z
N MET A 1 -19.92 23.56 18.10
CA MET A 1 -19.25 22.90 16.97
C MET A 1 -18.79 24.00 16.05
N GLU A 2 -17.50 24.31 16.08
CA GLU A 2 -16.87 24.98 14.94
C GLU A 2 -17.00 24.01 13.75
N GLY A 3 -17.36 24.50 12.56
CA GLY A 3 -17.47 23.68 11.36
C GLY A 3 -16.15 22.98 11.04
N PRO A 4 -16.13 22.02 10.10
CA PRO A 4 -14.86 21.46 9.63
C PRO A 4 -13.94 22.63 9.25
N ALA A 5 -12.70 22.61 9.75
CA ALA A 5 -11.69 23.59 9.37
C ALA A 5 -11.77 23.77 7.85
N GLY A 6 -12.03 25.00 7.42
CA GLY A 6 -12.27 25.29 6.01
C GLY A 6 -11.16 24.66 5.19
N THR A 7 -11.53 23.73 4.31
CA THR A 7 -10.58 23.15 3.37
C THR A 7 -10.05 24.30 2.53
N ASP A 8 -8.74 24.56 2.57
CA ASP A 8 -8.05 25.65 1.85
C ASP A 8 -8.05 25.45 0.32
N ALA A 9 -9.07 24.78 -0.22
CA ALA A 9 -9.22 24.51 -1.64
C ALA A 9 -9.68 25.77 -2.40
N THR A 10 -8.96 26.12 -3.47
CA THR A 10 -9.29 27.24 -4.35
C THR A 10 -10.61 26.97 -5.13
N PRO A 11 -11.24 28.00 -5.71
CA PRO A 11 -12.41 27.80 -6.57
C PRO A 11 -12.15 26.82 -7.73
N GLU A 12 -10.98 26.88 -8.34
CA GLU A 12 -10.55 25.99 -9.43
C GLU A 12 -10.40 24.55 -8.94
N GLU A 13 -9.82 24.37 -7.75
CA GLU A 13 -9.68 23.05 -7.11
C GLU A 13 -11.03 22.42 -6.77
N ARG A 14 -11.96 23.23 -6.25
CA ARG A 14 -13.34 22.81 -5.95
C ARG A 14 -14.07 22.37 -7.22
N GLU A 15 -13.89 23.10 -8.31
CA GLU A 15 -14.53 22.76 -9.58
C GLU A 15 -13.93 21.50 -10.22
N ALA A 16 -12.60 21.31 -10.16
CA ALA A 16 -11.97 20.07 -10.59
C ALA A 16 -12.45 18.85 -9.77
N LEU A 17 -12.56 19.01 -8.45
CA LEU A 17 -13.11 17.99 -7.57
C LEU A 17 -14.58 17.68 -7.87
N ARG A 18 -15.42 18.71 -8.09
CA ARG A 18 -16.82 18.52 -8.50
C ARG A 18 -16.91 17.72 -9.79
N ARG A 19 -16.12 18.08 -10.81
CA ARG A 19 -16.05 17.34 -12.08
C ARG A 19 -15.64 15.89 -11.88
N ALA A 20 -14.68 15.60 -11.02
CA ALA A 20 -14.25 14.24 -10.72
C ALA A 20 -15.40 13.34 -10.24
N PHE A 21 -16.32 13.88 -9.41
CA PHE A 21 -17.45 13.12 -8.86
C PHE A 21 -18.69 13.11 -9.75
N GLU A 22 -18.96 14.21 -10.46
CA GLU A 22 -20.26 14.41 -11.11
C GLU A 22 -20.22 14.18 -12.63
N GLU A 23 -19.05 14.32 -13.26
CA GLU A 23 -18.92 14.37 -14.72
C GLU A 23 -18.04 13.27 -15.30
N THR A 24 -17.36 12.48 -14.46
CA THR A 24 -16.57 11.35 -14.93
C THR A 24 -17.45 10.13 -15.28
N PRO A 25 -17.01 9.26 -16.21
CA PRO A 25 -17.78 8.07 -16.55
C PRO A 25 -18.00 7.14 -15.36
N SER A 26 -19.14 6.45 -15.34
CA SER A 26 -19.43 5.42 -14.34
C SER A 26 -18.44 4.25 -14.39
N VAL A 27 -18.30 3.51 -13.29
CA VAL A 27 -17.38 2.35 -13.20
C VAL A 27 -17.57 1.34 -14.34
N PHE A 28 -18.81 1.06 -14.77
CA PHE A 28 -19.06 0.12 -15.87
C PHE A 28 -18.60 0.66 -17.22
N GLN A 29 -18.73 1.97 -17.45
CA GLN A 29 -18.19 2.61 -18.65
C GLN A 29 -16.66 2.58 -18.63
N LEU A 30 -16.03 2.88 -17.48
CA LEU A 30 -14.58 2.79 -17.31
C LEU A 30 -14.07 1.37 -17.59
N LEU A 31 -14.71 0.34 -17.04
CA LEU A 31 -14.31 -1.06 -17.25
C LEU A 31 -14.36 -1.50 -18.72
N SER A 32 -15.23 -0.90 -19.55
CA SER A 32 -15.29 -1.20 -20.98
C SER A 32 -14.05 -0.71 -21.75
N THR A 33 -13.43 0.37 -21.27
CA THR A 33 -12.32 1.06 -21.94
C THR A 33 -10.99 0.94 -21.21
N LEU A 34 -10.98 0.43 -19.97
CA LEU A 34 -9.80 0.30 -19.13
C LEU A 34 -8.69 -0.49 -19.84
N ARG A 35 -7.55 0.15 -20.10
CA ARG A 35 -6.36 -0.48 -20.70
C ARG A 35 -5.12 -0.06 -19.94
N THR A 36 -4.09 -0.91 -19.99
CA THR A 36 -2.75 -0.50 -19.57
C THR A 36 -2.21 0.46 -20.62
N ARG A 37 -2.08 1.73 -20.25
CA ARG A 37 -1.47 2.76 -21.10
C ARG A 37 -0.17 3.20 -20.46
N ARG A 38 0.93 2.80 -21.10
CA ARG A 38 2.31 3.03 -20.62
C ARG A 38 2.99 4.22 -21.28
N MET A 39 2.59 4.59 -22.49
CA MET A 39 3.28 5.64 -23.24
C MET A 39 2.70 7.00 -22.86
N GLY A 40 3.52 7.79 -22.18
CA GLY A 40 3.21 9.18 -21.82
C GLY A 40 4.05 10.18 -22.60
N ARG A 41 3.71 11.46 -22.43
CA ARG A 41 4.46 12.57 -23.02
C ARG A 41 5.92 12.53 -22.56
N GLY A 42 6.85 12.76 -23.49
CA GLY A 42 8.30 12.70 -23.26
C GLY A 42 8.90 11.28 -23.16
N PHE A 43 8.11 10.23 -23.39
CA PHE A 43 8.62 8.85 -23.34
C PHE A 43 9.24 8.43 -24.67
N LYS A 44 10.14 7.43 -24.60
CA LYS A 44 10.72 6.77 -25.76
C LYS A 44 10.36 5.28 -25.77
N CYS A 45 10.28 4.70 -26.95
CA CYS A 45 10.08 3.27 -27.14
C CYS A 45 10.87 2.82 -28.37
N GLU A 46 11.75 1.84 -28.22
CA GLU A 46 12.49 1.22 -29.33
C GLU A 46 13.13 2.23 -30.29
N SER A 47 13.61 3.35 -29.76
CA SER A 47 14.13 4.44 -30.60
C SER A 47 15.43 4.08 -31.32
N GLY A 48 16.21 3.16 -30.72
CA GLY A 48 17.58 2.88 -31.15
C GLY A 48 18.57 4.00 -30.81
N THR A 49 18.12 5.03 -30.10
CA THR A 49 18.92 6.17 -29.65
C THR A 49 19.34 5.98 -28.20
N GLU A 50 20.54 6.44 -27.86
CA GLU A 50 20.99 6.50 -26.47
C GLU A 50 20.30 7.65 -25.75
N GLU A 51 20.03 7.46 -24.47
CA GLU A 51 19.44 8.47 -23.60
C GLU A 51 20.09 8.42 -22.22
N THR A 52 20.37 9.59 -21.63
CA THR A 52 20.82 9.69 -20.25
C THR A 52 19.62 9.84 -19.32
N LEU A 53 19.47 8.90 -18.38
CA LEU A 53 18.46 8.95 -17.32
C LEU A 53 18.98 9.86 -16.20
N GLU A 54 18.96 11.17 -16.40
CA GLU A 54 19.43 12.17 -15.41
C GLU A 54 18.72 12.02 -14.05
N TRP A 55 17.45 11.62 -14.07
CA TRP A 55 16.65 11.36 -12.87
C TRP A 55 17.00 10.04 -12.17
N SER A 56 17.86 9.22 -12.76
CA SER A 56 18.22 7.87 -12.30
C SER A 56 19.74 7.69 -12.32
N ASN A 57 20.45 8.55 -11.58
CA ASN A 57 21.91 8.56 -11.44
C ASN A 57 22.69 8.82 -12.75
N GLY A 58 22.10 9.50 -13.74
CA GLY A 58 22.80 9.95 -14.94
C GLY A 58 23.28 8.82 -15.85
N ARG A 59 22.62 7.65 -15.81
CA ARG A 59 23.03 6.48 -16.60
C ARG A 59 22.61 6.61 -18.06
N VAL A 60 23.52 6.28 -18.98
CA VAL A 60 23.21 6.17 -20.41
C VAL A 60 22.60 4.79 -20.69
N VAL A 61 21.39 4.78 -21.24
CA VAL A 61 20.66 3.56 -21.62
C VAL A 61 20.30 3.59 -23.10
N LYS A 62 20.09 2.41 -23.69
CA LYS A 62 19.66 2.28 -25.08
C LYS A 62 18.69 1.13 -25.24
N GLN A 63 17.49 1.43 -25.72
CA GLN A 63 16.60 0.39 -26.24
C GLN A 63 16.87 0.20 -27.73
N ALA A 64 17.08 -1.05 -28.17
CA ALA A 64 17.31 -1.35 -29.58
C ALA A 64 16.14 -0.87 -30.46
N LYS A 65 16.46 -0.49 -31.70
CA LYS A 65 15.43 -0.06 -32.66
C LYS A 65 14.52 -1.24 -33.03
N GLY A 66 13.21 -1.01 -33.02
CA GLY A 66 12.21 -2.04 -33.30
C GLY A 66 10.94 -1.50 -33.98
N PRO A 67 9.91 -2.35 -34.16
CA PRO A 67 8.67 -1.98 -34.86
C PRO A 67 7.83 -0.90 -34.15
N LEU A 68 8.05 -0.68 -32.85
CA LEU A 68 7.41 0.37 -32.05
C LEU A 68 8.31 1.59 -31.85
N ALA A 69 9.30 1.78 -32.72
CA ALA A 69 10.22 2.91 -32.67
C ALA A 69 9.48 4.26 -32.64
N PHE A 70 9.56 4.92 -31.49
CA PHE A 70 8.84 6.13 -31.16
C PHE A 70 9.64 6.99 -30.18
N GLU A 71 9.67 8.28 -30.44
CA GLU A 71 10.10 9.30 -29.49
C GLU A 71 8.98 10.33 -29.43
N SER A 72 8.47 10.59 -28.22
CA SER A 72 7.44 11.60 -28.00
C SER A 72 7.96 12.98 -28.41
N GLU A 73 7.17 13.74 -29.17
CA GLU A 73 7.46 15.14 -29.48
C GLU A 73 6.96 16.09 -28.39
N ALA A 74 6.06 15.62 -27.52
CA ALA A 74 5.55 16.37 -26.39
C ALA A 74 6.56 16.37 -25.22
N PRO A 75 6.73 17.50 -24.51
CA PRO A 75 7.56 17.52 -23.32
C PRO A 75 6.92 16.66 -22.20
N PRO A 76 7.73 16.06 -21.30
CA PRO A 76 7.21 15.48 -20.07
C PRO A 76 6.34 16.49 -19.31
N ALA A 77 5.18 16.06 -18.83
CA ALA A 77 4.24 16.90 -18.09
C ALA A 77 3.84 16.19 -16.78
N PRO A 78 4.23 16.70 -15.60
CA PRO A 78 3.89 16.09 -14.31
C PRO A 78 2.39 16.16 -14.06
N LEU A 79 1.88 15.21 -13.27
CA LEU A 79 0.52 15.29 -12.74
C LEU A 79 0.38 16.57 -11.88
N SER A 80 -0.77 17.21 -11.96
CA SER A 80 -1.20 18.24 -11.03
C SER A 80 -1.45 17.65 -9.64
N GLU A 81 -1.44 18.51 -8.63
CA GLU A 81 -1.73 18.11 -7.24
C GLU A 81 -3.10 17.44 -7.10
N ILE A 82 -4.11 17.94 -7.83
CA ILE A 82 -5.48 17.38 -7.78
C ILE A 82 -5.51 15.96 -8.35
N GLU A 83 -4.82 15.72 -9.47
CA GLU A 83 -4.74 14.39 -10.08
C GLU A 83 -4.04 13.41 -9.13
N GLU A 84 -2.91 13.82 -8.55
CA GLU A 84 -2.20 13.00 -7.55
C GLU A 84 -3.07 12.72 -6.32
N ALA A 85 -3.78 13.73 -5.80
CA ALA A 85 -4.66 13.61 -4.64
C ALA A 85 -5.83 12.65 -4.90
N LEU A 86 -6.48 12.74 -6.06
CA LEU A 86 -7.57 11.83 -6.45
C LEU A 86 -7.08 10.38 -6.60
N ILE A 87 -5.92 10.17 -7.22
CA ILE A 87 -5.33 8.84 -7.38
C ILE A 87 -4.89 8.27 -6.03
N ALA A 88 -4.25 9.07 -5.17
CA ALA A 88 -3.85 8.65 -3.83
C ALA A 88 -5.05 8.32 -2.94
N TRP A 89 -6.13 9.10 -3.03
CA TRP A 89 -7.38 8.80 -2.32
C TRP A 89 -8.03 7.52 -2.84
N ALA A 90 -8.08 7.30 -4.16
CA ALA A 90 -8.58 6.06 -4.73
C ALA A 90 -7.74 4.84 -4.27
N ALA A 91 -6.42 5.01 -4.11
CA ALA A 91 -5.50 3.96 -3.71
C ALA A 91 -5.68 3.52 -2.25
N CYS A 92 -5.81 4.44 -1.30
CA CYS A 92 -5.94 4.10 0.13
C CYS A 92 -6.49 5.23 1.03
N GLY A 93 -7.26 6.17 0.48
CA GLY A 93 -7.78 7.32 1.19
C GLY A 93 -8.90 7.00 2.20
N PRO A 94 -9.17 7.92 3.15
CA PRO A 94 -10.31 7.83 4.07
C PRO A 94 -11.66 7.80 3.34
N ASN A 95 -12.58 6.90 3.73
CA ASN A 95 -13.94 6.87 3.17
C ASN A 95 -15.07 6.82 4.21
N GLY A 96 -14.74 6.85 5.50
CA GLY A 96 -15.71 6.85 6.60
C GLY A 96 -15.46 5.72 7.56
N THR A 97 -16.54 5.06 8.01
CA THR A 97 -16.49 4.03 9.04
C THR A 97 -16.74 2.65 8.42
N SER A 98 -15.91 1.67 8.78
CA SER A 98 -16.11 0.27 8.42
C SER A 98 -17.42 -0.25 9.01
N LEU A 99 -18.14 -1.11 8.30
CA LEU A 99 -19.42 -1.65 8.79
C LEU A 99 -19.29 -2.66 9.94
N ALA A 100 -18.12 -3.28 10.07
CA ALA A 100 -17.81 -4.27 11.12
C ALA A 100 -18.91 -5.35 11.26
N ASP A 101 -19.34 -5.93 10.13
CA ASP A 101 -20.36 -6.98 10.01
C ASP A 101 -19.83 -8.37 10.44
N VAL A 102 -19.09 -8.40 11.55
CA VAL A 102 -18.54 -9.60 12.17
C VAL A 102 -19.30 -9.88 13.46
N ALA A 103 -19.78 -11.11 13.62
CA ALA A 103 -20.43 -11.50 14.87
C ALA A 103 -19.43 -11.42 16.03
N VAL A 104 -19.88 -11.02 17.23
CA VAL A 104 -19.04 -11.02 18.44
C VAL A 104 -18.47 -12.42 18.72
N ASN A 105 -19.30 -13.45 18.56
CA ASN A 105 -18.88 -14.85 18.67
C ASN A 105 -18.06 -15.35 17.46
N GLY A 106 -17.97 -14.55 16.39
CA GLY A 106 -17.26 -14.83 15.14
C GLY A 106 -15.93 -14.11 15.00
N SER A 107 -15.25 -13.79 16.11
CA SER A 107 -13.96 -13.09 16.16
C SER A 107 -14.00 -11.61 15.77
N LEU A 108 -15.03 -10.86 16.19
CA LEU A 108 -15.07 -9.39 16.01
C LEU A 108 -13.80 -8.69 16.55
N SER A 109 -13.22 -9.24 17.61
CA SER A 109 -11.96 -8.78 18.21
C SER A 109 -10.73 -8.94 17.31
N SER A 110 -10.87 -9.49 16.11
CA SER A 110 -9.81 -9.42 15.10
C SER A 110 -9.68 -8.03 14.49
N LEU A 111 -10.73 -7.21 14.49
CA LEU A 111 -10.71 -5.90 13.85
C LEU A 111 -9.88 -4.89 14.69
N LEU A 112 -8.91 -4.24 14.04
CA LEU A 112 -8.01 -3.28 14.69
C LEU A 112 -8.52 -1.84 14.66
N PHE A 113 -9.34 -1.48 13.67
CA PHE A 113 -9.83 -0.12 13.51
C PHE A 113 -11.27 -0.09 12.98
N TRP A 114 -12.01 0.98 13.32
CA TRP A 114 -13.29 1.32 12.68
C TRP A 114 -13.15 2.29 11.51
N ALA A 115 -11.99 2.95 11.36
CA ALA A 115 -11.76 3.83 10.23
C ALA A 115 -11.68 3.04 8.91
N GLY A 116 -12.58 3.32 7.98
CA GLY A 116 -12.61 2.73 6.64
C GLY A 116 -11.64 3.42 5.68
N ARG A 117 -11.18 2.67 4.67
CA ARG A 117 -10.43 3.17 3.52
C ARG A 117 -11.09 2.74 2.22
N THR A 118 -10.74 3.40 1.12
CA THR A 118 -11.20 3.05 -0.25
C THR A 118 -10.77 1.66 -0.72
N ILE A 119 -9.86 1.00 0.01
CA ILE A 119 -9.42 -0.38 -0.20
C ILE A 119 -9.78 -1.27 0.99
N PRO A 120 -10.03 -2.56 0.76
CA PRO A 120 -10.17 -3.53 1.84
C PRO A 120 -8.84 -3.74 2.57
N ALA A 121 -8.92 -4.28 3.77
CA ALA A 121 -7.77 -4.62 4.60
C ALA A 121 -8.16 -5.82 5.46
N SER A 122 -7.28 -6.82 5.59
CA SER A 122 -7.51 -7.87 6.57
C SER A 122 -7.58 -7.22 7.95
N SER A 123 -8.57 -7.63 8.73
CA SER A 123 -8.80 -7.08 10.08
C SER A 123 -8.94 -5.55 10.18
N ASN A 124 -9.20 -4.89 9.06
CA ASN A 124 -9.11 -3.44 8.90
C ASN A 124 -7.79 -2.82 9.44
N ASP A 125 -6.65 -3.49 9.26
CA ASP A 125 -5.34 -3.22 9.88
C ASP A 125 -4.65 -1.87 9.57
N GLN A 126 -5.12 -1.16 8.54
CA GLN A 126 -4.49 0.06 8.00
C GLN A 126 -3.00 -0.08 7.62
N SER A 127 -2.53 -1.29 7.26
CA SER A 127 -1.10 -1.61 7.09
C SER A 127 -0.42 -0.97 5.87
N VAL A 128 -1.18 -0.55 4.85
CA VAL A 128 -0.64 -0.02 3.59
C VAL A 128 -0.54 1.50 3.59
N ALA A 129 0.67 2.02 3.41
CA ALA A 129 0.96 3.40 3.01
C ALA A 129 1.23 3.47 1.50
N LEU A 130 1.26 4.68 0.94
CA LEU A 130 1.52 4.89 -0.49
C LEU A 130 2.72 5.81 -0.68
N ALA A 131 3.82 5.27 -1.20
CA ALA A 131 4.90 6.11 -1.69
C ALA A 131 4.50 6.75 -3.02
N ILE A 132 4.70 8.06 -3.13
CA ILE A 132 4.37 8.88 -4.30
C ILE A 132 5.68 9.47 -4.81
N VAL A 133 6.14 8.93 -5.92
CA VAL A 133 7.41 9.29 -6.56
C VAL A 133 7.13 10.14 -7.79
N ASN A 134 7.45 11.43 -7.73
CA ASN A 134 7.21 12.39 -8.82
C ASN A 134 8.44 13.29 -9.05
N ASP A 135 8.29 14.33 -9.89
CA ASP A 135 9.40 15.19 -10.29
C ASP A 135 9.96 16.05 -9.14
N SER A 136 9.22 16.19 -8.04
CA SER A 136 9.64 16.95 -6.87
C SER A 136 10.35 16.10 -5.79
N GLY A 137 10.37 14.78 -5.98
CA GLY A 137 11.02 13.83 -5.10
C GLY A 137 10.12 12.64 -4.75
N THR A 138 10.37 12.06 -3.58
CA THR A 138 9.57 10.95 -3.06
C THR A 138 8.85 11.36 -1.79
N HIS A 139 7.58 11.01 -1.71
CA HIS A 139 6.69 11.32 -0.60
C HIS A 139 6.01 10.04 -0.09
N LEU A 140 5.52 10.06 1.14
CA LEU A 140 4.74 8.99 1.73
C LEU A 140 3.38 9.54 2.14
N TYR A 141 2.32 9.12 1.45
CA TYR A 141 0.93 9.36 1.80
C TYR A 141 0.44 8.27 2.74
N ARG A 142 0.08 8.64 3.97
CA ARG A 142 -0.38 7.72 5.01
C ARG A 142 -1.48 8.35 5.87
N PRO A 143 -2.75 8.30 5.42
CA PRO A 143 -3.88 8.71 6.23
C PRO A 143 -3.97 7.88 7.52
N GLY A 144 -4.16 8.56 8.65
CA GLY A 144 -4.37 7.91 9.94
C GLY A 144 -5.80 7.36 10.13
N PRO A 145 -6.10 6.83 11.32
CA PRO A 145 -7.38 6.21 11.63
C PRO A 145 -8.50 7.21 12.03
N GLU A 146 -8.26 8.52 11.99
CA GLU A 146 -9.30 9.51 12.33
C GLU A 146 -10.30 9.70 11.18
N ARG A 147 -11.59 9.78 11.50
CA ARG A 147 -12.68 10.05 10.56
C ARG A 147 -13.60 11.13 11.10
N ALA A 148 -14.25 11.86 10.21
CA ALA A 148 -15.19 12.91 10.55
C ALA A 148 -16.66 12.44 10.50
N ALA A 149 -16.96 11.40 9.72
CA ALA A 149 -18.32 10.88 9.55
C ALA A 149 -18.32 9.40 9.09
N PRO A 150 -19.45 8.69 9.22
CA PRO A 150 -19.59 7.32 8.71
C PRO A 150 -19.41 7.21 7.18
N VAL A 151 -19.75 8.28 6.46
CA VAL A 151 -19.47 8.46 5.03
C VAL A 151 -18.75 9.78 4.89
N GLU A 152 -17.50 9.75 4.44
CA GLU A 152 -16.67 10.96 4.40
C GLU A 152 -17.03 11.90 3.26
N ILE A 153 -17.44 11.35 2.12
CA ILE A 153 -17.82 12.11 0.93
C ILE A 153 -19.30 11.86 0.66
N ALA A 154 -20.17 12.68 1.26
CA ALA A 154 -21.62 12.52 1.16
C ALA A 154 -22.27 13.58 0.25
N SER A 155 -21.60 14.71 0.04
CA SER A 155 -22.08 15.84 -0.74
C SER A 155 -20.93 16.61 -1.41
N PRO A 156 -21.21 17.53 -2.35
CA PRO A 156 -20.17 18.36 -2.96
C PRO A 156 -19.33 19.18 -1.99
N ASP A 157 -19.87 19.55 -0.83
CA ASP A 157 -19.14 20.28 0.21
C ASP A 157 -18.00 19.43 0.83
N ASP A 158 -18.07 18.10 0.69
CA ASP A 158 -17.07 17.17 1.21
C ASP A 158 -15.90 16.91 0.24
N TYR A 159 -16.05 17.16 -1.07
CA TYR A 159 -15.01 16.83 -2.06
C TYR A 159 -13.63 17.42 -1.71
N PRO A 160 -13.52 18.66 -1.21
CA PRO A 160 -12.24 19.25 -0.79
C PRO A 160 -11.48 18.48 0.30
N LYS A 161 -12.12 17.57 1.03
CA LYS A 161 -11.44 16.72 2.02
C LYS A 161 -10.34 15.87 1.38
N ILE A 162 -10.50 15.47 0.11
CA ILE A 162 -9.49 14.68 -0.63
C ILE A 162 -8.16 15.41 -0.70
N LEU A 163 -8.21 16.69 -1.07
CA LEU A 163 -7.02 17.53 -1.17
C LEU A 163 -6.43 17.86 0.20
N ASP A 164 -7.29 18.08 1.21
CA ASP A 164 -6.88 18.27 2.59
C ASP A 164 -6.14 17.04 3.15
N TRP A 165 -6.66 15.82 2.96
CA TRP A 165 -5.95 14.60 3.36
C TRP A 165 -4.66 14.44 2.58
N TYR A 166 -4.64 14.73 1.27
CA TYR A 166 -3.42 14.68 0.49
C TYR A 166 -2.33 15.57 1.08
N ARG A 167 -2.66 16.83 1.36
CA ARG A 167 -1.71 17.81 1.91
C ARG A 167 -1.26 17.48 3.34
N ARG A 168 -2.18 17.08 4.23
CA ARG A 168 -1.87 16.84 5.65
C ARG A 168 -1.28 15.46 5.93
N CYS A 169 -1.61 14.46 5.12
CA CYS A 169 -1.18 13.07 5.34
C CYS A 169 -0.01 12.65 4.44
N THR A 170 0.54 13.57 3.63
CA THR A 170 1.72 13.33 2.79
C THR A 170 2.96 13.95 3.42
N THR A 171 4.01 13.15 3.59
CA THR A 171 5.31 13.61 4.10
C THR A 171 6.39 13.38 3.05
N LYS A 172 7.22 14.38 2.77
CA LYS A 172 8.38 14.21 1.88
C LYS A 172 9.44 13.35 2.57
N ILE A 173 9.92 12.30 1.89
CA ILE A 173 10.94 11.36 2.41
C ILE A 173 12.26 11.40 1.62
N ALA A 174 12.26 11.91 0.39
CA ALA A 174 13.47 12.17 -0.38
C ALA A 174 13.27 13.33 -1.37
N ASP A 175 14.34 14.08 -1.66
CA ASP A 175 14.33 15.16 -2.67
C ASP A 175 14.40 14.66 -4.10
N THR A 176 14.70 13.38 -4.28
CA THR A 176 14.83 12.76 -5.59
C THR A 176 13.87 11.59 -5.72
N ARG A 177 13.62 11.21 -6.96
CA ARG A 177 13.13 9.88 -7.29
C ARG A 177 14.16 8.85 -6.79
N PRO A 178 13.77 7.62 -6.42
CA PRO A 178 14.76 6.57 -6.28
C PRO A 178 15.46 6.41 -7.64
N ASP A 179 16.71 5.93 -7.64
CA ASP A 179 17.23 5.29 -8.86
C ASP A 179 16.26 4.11 -9.19
N THR A 180 16.39 3.39 -10.27
CA THR A 180 15.29 3.15 -11.21
C THR A 180 15.93 2.37 -12.34
N GLY A 181 17.07 2.82 -12.83
CA GLY A 181 17.84 2.25 -13.93
C GLY A 181 18.95 1.28 -13.50
N TRP A 182 18.82 0.61 -12.35
CA TRP A 182 19.81 -0.37 -11.89
C TRP A 182 19.91 -1.57 -12.82
N PHE A 183 20.98 -1.58 -13.61
CA PHE A 183 21.45 -2.64 -14.51
C PHE A 183 20.58 -2.92 -15.74
N SER A 184 20.57 -2.00 -16.69
CA SER A 184 20.13 -2.26 -18.06
C SER A 184 21.17 -3.05 -18.89
N ALA A 185 21.74 -4.12 -18.32
CA ALA A 185 22.84 -4.97 -18.84
C ALA A 185 24.28 -4.46 -18.57
N PRO A 186 24.87 -4.69 -17.38
CA PRO A 186 26.30 -4.41 -17.18
C PRO A 186 27.17 -5.18 -18.18
N GLU A 187 28.26 -4.56 -18.61
CA GLU A 187 29.17 -5.10 -19.62
C GLU A 187 29.66 -6.50 -19.22
N GLY A 188 29.63 -7.43 -20.18
CA GLY A 188 30.04 -8.82 -19.95
C GLY A 188 28.95 -9.73 -19.35
N THR A 189 27.74 -9.22 -19.08
CA THR A 189 26.60 -10.05 -18.66
C THR A 189 25.63 -10.33 -19.82
N HIS A 190 24.87 -11.44 -19.74
CA HIS A 190 23.80 -11.75 -20.70
C HIS A 190 22.52 -10.96 -20.36
N ASN A 191 22.59 -9.63 -20.44
CA ASN A 191 21.49 -8.71 -20.17
C ASN A 191 20.82 -8.86 -18.79
N VAL A 192 21.63 -9.01 -17.73
CA VAL A 192 21.11 -9.05 -16.35
C VAL A 192 20.40 -7.72 -16.08
N ASN A 193 19.10 -7.80 -15.78
CA ASN A 193 18.26 -6.66 -15.40
C ASN A 193 17.36 -7.03 -14.20
N ALA A 194 17.74 -6.55 -13.02
CA ALA A 194 17.07 -6.86 -11.76
C ALA A 194 15.66 -6.25 -11.62
N LEU A 195 15.33 -5.23 -12.43
CA LEU A 195 13.98 -4.63 -12.48
C LEU A 195 13.20 -5.02 -13.75
N GLY A 196 13.78 -5.91 -14.57
CA GLY A 196 13.23 -6.39 -15.83
C GLY A 196 13.19 -5.34 -16.95
N PRO A 197 12.83 -5.76 -18.18
CA PRO A 197 12.86 -4.91 -19.38
C PRO A 197 11.91 -3.70 -19.31
N MET A 198 10.97 -3.72 -18.38
CA MET A 198 10.02 -2.65 -18.13
C MET A 198 10.64 -1.39 -17.51
N GLN A 199 11.79 -1.54 -16.86
CA GLN A 199 12.54 -0.47 -16.22
C GLN A 199 12.76 0.78 -17.09
N TYR A 200 12.91 0.61 -18.41
CA TYR A 200 13.20 1.70 -19.34
C TYR A 200 12.24 2.89 -19.28
N ASN A 201 10.95 2.62 -18.98
CA ASN A 201 9.92 3.66 -18.84
C ASN A 201 9.34 3.77 -17.43
N LEU A 202 9.95 3.11 -16.45
CA LEU A 202 9.58 3.28 -15.05
C LEU A 202 10.25 4.54 -14.50
N ASN A 203 9.54 5.26 -13.64
CA ASN A 203 10.05 6.40 -12.88
C ASN A 203 10.58 7.55 -13.76
N ARG A 204 9.99 7.74 -14.95
CA ARG A 204 10.37 8.83 -15.88
C ARG A 204 9.86 10.20 -15.42
N PRO A 205 10.50 11.30 -15.85
CA PRO A 205 9.97 12.63 -15.68
C PRO A 205 8.55 12.77 -16.25
N GLY A 206 7.74 13.63 -15.65
CA GLY A 206 6.32 13.80 -16.00
C GLY A 206 5.40 12.67 -15.54
N ALA A 207 5.91 11.53 -15.08
CA ALA A 207 5.11 10.45 -14.53
C ALA A 207 5.16 10.43 -13.00
N THR A 208 4.07 10.05 -12.37
CA THR A 208 4.03 9.78 -10.93
C THR A 208 3.94 8.27 -10.70
N TRP A 209 4.89 7.73 -9.95
CA TRP A 209 4.91 6.32 -9.57
C TRP A 209 4.35 6.15 -8.16
N PHE A 210 3.17 5.53 -8.10
CA PHE A 210 2.46 5.21 -6.88
C PHE A 210 2.78 3.78 -6.44
N LEU A 211 3.50 3.67 -5.33
CA LEU A 211 4.04 2.44 -4.79
C LEU A 211 3.41 2.14 -3.42
N PRO A 212 2.42 1.25 -3.34
CA PRO A 212 1.93 0.71 -2.07
C PRO A 212 3.06 0.03 -1.30
N ILE A 213 3.23 0.39 -0.03
CA ILE A 213 4.18 -0.20 0.90
C ILE A 213 3.38 -0.66 2.12
N GLY A 214 3.45 -1.95 2.46
CA GLY A 214 2.68 -2.50 3.59
C GLY A 214 3.55 -3.02 4.72
N ASP A 215 3.13 -2.74 5.96
CA ASP A 215 3.61 -3.38 7.18
C ASP A 215 2.78 -4.64 7.47
N LEU A 216 3.23 -5.78 6.93
CA LEU A 216 2.62 -7.09 7.12
C LEU A 216 2.70 -7.55 8.58
N GLY A 217 3.63 -6.99 9.33
CA GLY A 217 3.82 -7.26 10.74
C GLY A 217 2.56 -7.04 11.58
N ILE A 218 1.85 -5.93 11.34
CA ILE A 218 0.61 -5.60 12.08
C ILE A 218 -0.37 -6.77 12.01
N GLU A 219 -0.63 -7.27 10.79
CA GLU A 219 -1.58 -8.36 10.62
C GLU A 219 -1.04 -9.71 11.07
N TRP A 220 0.27 -9.93 10.98
CA TRP A 220 0.91 -11.15 11.50
C TRP A 220 0.68 -11.28 13.01
N PHE A 221 1.01 -10.25 13.79
CA PHE A 221 0.82 -10.25 15.25
C PHE A 221 -0.65 -10.20 15.64
N ASN A 222 -1.50 -9.51 14.87
CA ASN A 222 -2.94 -9.48 15.09
C ASN A 222 -3.57 -10.87 14.91
N THR A 223 -3.26 -11.52 13.78
CA THR A 223 -3.75 -12.86 13.46
C THR A 223 -3.26 -13.88 14.48
N LEU A 224 -2.02 -13.76 14.96
CA LEU A 224 -1.50 -14.64 16.01
C LEU A 224 -2.33 -14.54 17.30
N LEU A 225 -2.59 -13.33 17.78
CA LEU A 225 -3.41 -13.09 18.99
C LEU A 225 -4.83 -13.66 18.83
N VAL A 226 -5.45 -13.41 17.69
CA VAL A 226 -6.83 -13.86 17.42
C VAL A 226 -6.90 -15.37 17.25
N ALA A 227 -5.92 -15.96 16.57
CA ALA A 227 -5.84 -17.41 16.37
C ALA A 227 -5.70 -18.14 17.71
N TYR A 228 -4.88 -17.59 18.62
CA TYR A 228 -4.65 -18.17 19.93
C TYR A 228 -5.91 -18.04 20.79
N GLU A 229 -6.53 -16.86 20.84
CA GLU A 229 -7.73 -16.65 21.64
C GLU A 229 -8.94 -17.45 21.14
N TRP A 230 -9.18 -17.48 19.82
CA TRP A 230 -10.49 -17.89 19.28
C TRP A 230 -10.50 -19.06 18.31
N TRP A 231 -9.38 -19.37 17.66
CA TRP A 231 -9.39 -20.37 16.58
C TRP A 231 -8.80 -21.72 16.99
N GLY A 232 -8.10 -21.77 18.13
CA GLY A 232 -7.49 -22.98 18.67
C GLY A 232 -6.31 -23.48 17.84
N PHE A 233 -5.74 -22.63 16.97
CA PHE A 233 -4.52 -22.94 16.24
C PHE A 233 -3.29 -22.41 16.96
N TYR A 234 -2.20 -23.17 16.95
CA TYR A 234 -0.88 -22.74 17.43
C TYR A 234 0.17 -22.85 16.34
N LEU A 235 1.22 -22.03 16.42
CA LEU A 235 2.30 -22.11 15.44
C LEU A 235 3.22 -23.31 15.71
N GLN A 236 3.51 -24.06 14.66
CA GLN A 236 4.40 -25.21 14.68
C GLN A 236 5.71 -24.90 13.98
N ASP A 237 6.79 -25.36 14.60
CA ASP A 237 8.11 -25.37 14.00
C ASP A 237 8.15 -26.36 12.83
N PRO A 238 8.51 -25.92 11.60
CA PRO A 238 8.45 -26.77 10.42
C PRO A 238 9.51 -27.87 10.38
N GLU A 239 10.59 -27.78 11.16
CA GLU A 239 11.64 -28.80 11.20
C GLU A 239 11.30 -29.91 12.20
N THR A 240 10.71 -29.55 13.33
CA THR A 240 10.43 -30.49 14.42
C THR A 240 8.99 -30.97 14.47
N ASN A 241 8.08 -30.27 13.79
CA ASN A 241 6.62 -30.43 13.89
C ASN A 241 6.09 -30.30 15.33
N LYS A 242 6.84 -29.61 16.19
CA LYS A 242 6.47 -29.32 17.58
C LYS A 242 5.92 -27.90 17.70
N PRO A 243 5.18 -27.60 18.78
CA PRO A 243 4.78 -26.24 19.11
C PRO A 243 5.98 -25.30 19.18
N ALA A 244 5.82 -24.08 18.68
CA ALA A 244 6.80 -23.02 18.84
C ALA A 244 6.61 -22.35 20.21
N GLY A 245 7.24 -22.89 21.25
CA GLY A 245 7.32 -22.29 22.60
C GLY A 245 6.04 -22.26 23.44
N CYS A 246 4.89 -22.65 22.89
CA CYS A 246 3.57 -22.53 23.52
C CYS A 246 3.00 -23.84 24.11
N ASP A 247 3.85 -24.82 24.43
CA ASP A 247 3.44 -26.16 24.87
C ASP A 247 2.49 -26.15 26.09
N GLU A 248 2.65 -25.20 27.01
CA GLU A 248 1.84 -25.06 28.22
C GLU A 248 0.33 -24.86 27.94
N TRP A 249 0.01 -24.23 26.80
CA TRP A 249 -1.36 -23.87 26.43
C TRP A 249 -2.03 -24.88 25.50
N ILE A 250 -1.34 -25.99 25.17
CA ILE A 250 -1.89 -27.02 24.27
C ILE A 250 -2.75 -28.00 25.05
N LYS A 251 -4.05 -27.76 25.02
CA LYS A 251 -5.09 -28.56 25.68
C LYS A 251 -6.46 -28.23 25.12
N PRO A 252 -7.43 -29.15 25.26
CA PRO A 252 -8.80 -28.89 24.82
C PRO A 252 -9.36 -27.58 25.38
N GLY A 253 -9.94 -26.76 24.50
CA GLY A 253 -10.52 -25.46 24.81
C GLY A 253 -9.55 -24.26 24.76
N LEU A 254 -8.24 -24.50 24.53
CA LEU A 254 -7.26 -23.45 24.22
C LEU A 254 -6.64 -23.74 22.85
N LEU A 255 -5.34 -24.07 22.80
CA LEU A 255 -4.62 -24.43 21.58
C LEU A 255 -4.74 -25.94 21.33
N GLU A 256 -5.19 -26.32 20.14
CA GLU A 256 -5.50 -27.72 19.81
C GLU A 256 -4.83 -28.19 18.52
N VAL A 257 -4.76 -27.33 17.50
CA VAL A 257 -4.31 -27.71 16.16
C VAL A 257 -3.07 -26.91 15.77
N GLY A 258 -2.03 -27.62 15.36
CA GLY A 258 -0.81 -26.96 14.94
C GLY A 258 -0.83 -26.49 13.49
N PHE A 259 -0.20 -25.35 13.24
CA PHE A 259 -0.14 -24.69 11.95
C PHE A 259 1.31 -24.26 11.66
N PRO A 260 1.97 -24.77 10.61
CA PRO A 260 3.38 -24.48 10.36
C PRO A 260 3.66 -22.99 10.14
N ILE A 261 4.68 -22.44 10.80
CA ILE A 261 5.06 -21.02 10.68
C ILE A 261 5.18 -20.53 9.23
N PRO A 262 5.87 -21.23 8.28
CA PRO A 262 5.97 -20.74 6.91
C PRO A 262 4.61 -20.62 6.20
N VAL A 263 3.64 -21.47 6.55
CA VAL A 263 2.28 -21.40 6.00
C VAL A 263 1.53 -20.20 6.58
N PHE A 264 1.76 -19.89 7.86
CA PHE A 264 1.21 -18.70 8.51
C PHE A 264 1.78 -17.42 7.86
N ASP A 265 3.09 -17.35 7.67
CA ASP A 265 3.76 -16.24 7.00
C ASP A 265 3.25 -16.05 5.56
N GLU A 266 3.08 -17.14 4.80
CA GLU A 266 2.51 -17.11 3.45
C GLU A 266 1.06 -16.61 3.44
N PHE A 267 0.25 -17.05 4.40
CA PHE A 267 -1.12 -16.57 4.56
C PHE A 267 -1.19 -15.04 4.72
N ILE A 268 -0.35 -14.47 5.58
CA ILE A 268 -0.26 -13.00 5.77
C ILE A 268 0.19 -12.30 4.48
N LEU A 269 1.18 -12.86 3.78
CA LEU A 269 1.64 -12.30 2.51
C LEU A 269 0.54 -12.28 1.43
N MET A 270 -0.32 -13.30 1.38
CA MET A 270 -1.46 -13.35 0.45
C MET A 270 -2.52 -12.29 0.76
N LEU A 271 -2.80 -12.04 2.05
CA LEU A 271 -3.72 -10.98 2.48
C LEU A 271 -3.23 -9.61 2.01
N HIS A 272 -1.95 -9.30 2.26
CA HIS A 272 -1.34 -8.04 1.82
C HIS A 272 -1.34 -7.90 0.29
N SER A 273 -0.95 -8.96 -0.43
CA SER A 273 -0.90 -8.95 -1.90
C SER A 273 -2.28 -8.66 -2.51
N SER A 274 -3.35 -9.21 -1.91
CA SER A 274 -4.73 -8.98 -2.33
C SER A 274 -5.15 -7.51 -2.11
N GLN A 275 -4.82 -6.94 -0.95
CA GLN A 275 -5.08 -5.54 -0.63
C GLN A 275 -4.37 -4.58 -1.59
N VAL A 276 -3.09 -4.81 -1.89
CA VAL A 276 -2.33 -4.01 -2.86
C VAL A 276 -2.92 -4.13 -4.26
N GLY A 277 -3.41 -5.32 -4.63
CA GLY A 277 -4.13 -5.54 -5.89
C GLY A 277 -5.36 -4.63 -6.02
N CYS A 278 -6.15 -4.49 -4.96
CA CYS A 278 -7.28 -3.55 -4.91
C CYS A 278 -6.83 -2.09 -5.06
N ALA A 279 -5.77 -1.67 -4.36
CA ALA A 279 -5.23 -0.31 -4.46
C ALA A 279 -4.81 0.02 -5.90
N VAL A 280 -4.07 -0.87 -6.55
CA VAL A 280 -3.64 -0.68 -7.94
C VAL A 280 -4.85 -0.66 -8.88
N GLN A 281 -5.83 -1.52 -8.69
CA GLN A 281 -7.05 -1.51 -9.52
C GLN A 281 -7.85 -0.21 -9.37
N ASN A 282 -7.97 0.32 -8.15
CA ASN A 282 -8.63 1.61 -7.93
C ASN A 282 -7.86 2.75 -8.60
N MET A 283 -6.53 2.79 -8.47
CA MET A 283 -5.71 3.80 -9.16
C MET A 283 -5.89 3.77 -10.68
N ARG A 284 -6.01 2.57 -11.27
CA ARG A 284 -6.26 2.42 -12.71
C ARG A 284 -7.62 2.97 -13.12
N LEU A 285 -8.67 2.66 -12.35
CA LEU A 285 -10.02 3.17 -12.61
C LEU A 285 -10.08 4.69 -12.47
N ALA A 286 -9.49 5.24 -11.42
CA ALA A 286 -9.37 6.69 -11.23
C ALA A 286 -8.61 7.33 -12.39
N SER A 287 -7.47 6.76 -12.80
CA SER A 287 -6.71 7.27 -13.94
C SER A 287 -7.52 7.24 -15.25
N GLU A 288 -8.27 6.17 -15.51
CA GLU A 288 -9.16 6.09 -16.69
C GLU A 288 -10.23 7.19 -16.66
N ALA A 289 -10.81 7.45 -15.48
CA ALA A 289 -11.83 8.49 -15.28
C ALA A 289 -11.29 9.89 -15.55
N LEU A 290 -10.04 10.14 -15.14
CA LEU A 290 -9.36 11.41 -15.36
C LEU A 290 -8.79 11.57 -16.78
N GLY A 291 -8.77 10.51 -17.60
CA GLY A 291 -8.14 10.56 -18.92
C GLY A 291 -6.61 10.41 -18.89
N LEU A 292 -6.08 9.80 -17.82
CA LEU A 292 -4.66 9.55 -17.63
C LEU A 292 -4.26 8.14 -18.07
N GLY A 293 -2.98 7.95 -18.37
CA GLY A 293 -2.41 6.64 -18.65
C GLY A 293 -2.00 5.97 -17.35
N ALA A 294 -2.43 4.73 -17.13
CA ALA A 294 -2.02 3.93 -15.97
C ALA A 294 -1.29 2.67 -16.42
N TRP A 295 -0.13 2.44 -15.80
CA TRP A 295 0.70 1.26 -16.02
C TRP A 295 0.95 0.51 -14.70
N PRO A 296 0.27 -0.63 -14.49
CA PRO A 296 0.56 -1.52 -13.37
C PRO A 296 1.92 -2.19 -13.54
N VAL A 297 2.75 -2.12 -12.50
CA VAL A 297 4.13 -2.63 -12.50
C VAL A 297 4.38 -3.43 -11.23
N GLY A 298 4.91 -4.65 -11.38
CA GLY A 298 5.35 -5.49 -10.26
C GLY A 298 6.50 -6.45 -10.60
N ASN A 299 7.10 -6.29 -11.78
CA ASN A 299 8.18 -7.15 -12.26
C ASN A 299 9.58 -6.69 -11.80
N TYR A 300 9.64 -5.86 -10.75
CA TYR A 300 10.88 -5.41 -10.12
C TYR A 300 11.12 -6.14 -8.79
N ALA A 301 12.37 -6.20 -8.36
CA ALA A 301 12.72 -6.64 -7.01
C ALA A 301 12.45 -5.51 -6.00
N ASP A 302 11.46 -5.69 -5.13
CA ASP A 302 11.04 -4.68 -4.15
C ASP A 302 12.12 -4.41 -3.09
N ASP A 303 12.98 -5.39 -2.79
CA ASP A 303 14.14 -5.20 -1.91
C ASP A 303 15.10 -4.13 -2.44
N PHE A 304 15.33 -4.04 -3.75
CA PHE A 304 16.17 -2.99 -4.36
C PHE A 304 15.51 -1.61 -4.31
N VAL A 305 14.19 -1.57 -4.47
CA VAL A 305 13.40 -0.35 -4.39
C VAL A 305 13.42 0.17 -2.96
N LEU A 306 13.28 -0.71 -1.96
CA LEU A 306 13.29 -0.33 -0.55
C LEU A 306 14.70 0.03 -0.06
N GLY A 307 15.76 -0.66 -0.52
CA GLY A 307 17.16 -0.30 -0.22
C GLY A 307 18.04 -1.41 0.35
N ALA A 308 17.68 -2.68 0.17
CA ALA A 308 18.40 -3.83 0.76
C ALA A 308 19.87 -3.95 0.34
N TYR A 309 20.23 -3.38 -0.80
CA TYR A 309 21.55 -3.51 -1.41
C TYR A 309 22.17 -2.12 -1.64
N PRO A 310 22.54 -1.38 -0.58
CA PRO A 310 22.94 0.04 -0.67
C PRO A 310 24.14 0.30 -1.58
N ASP A 311 25.06 -0.68 -1.70
CA ASP A 311 26.21 -0.63 -2.62
C ASP A 311 25.81 -0.68 -4.11
N VAL A 312 24.59 -1.17 -4.40
CA VAL A 312 24.00 -1.24 -5.74
C VAL A 312 22.96 -0.14 -5.95
N SER A 313 22.09 0.04 -4.96
CA SER A 313 20.94 0.94 -4.95
C SER A 313 20.67 1.40 -3.53
N ARG A 314 20.65 2.70 -3.30
CA ARG A 314 20.15 3.27 -2.03
C ARG A 314 18.65 3.05 -1.82
N GLY A 315 17.90 2.72 -2.88
CA GLY A 315 16.45 2.58 -2.85
C GLY A 315 15.76 3.81 -2.26
N LEU A 316 14.74 3.56 -1.45
CA LEU A 316 13.98 4.55 -0.69
C LEU A 316 14.54 4.78 0.73
N GLY A 317 15.70 4.17 1.05
CA GLY A 317 16.35 4.34 2.35
C GLY A 317 15.72 3.57 3.50
N PHE A 318 14.93 2.52 3.23
CA PHE A 318 14.45 1.62 4.28
C PHE A 318 15.60 0.80 4.85
N GLU A 319 15.53 0.51 6.15
CA GLU A 319 16.52 -0.28 6.84
C GLU A 319 16.23 -1.78 6.74
N PHE A 320 17.29 -2.58 6.72
CA PHE A 320 17.22 -4.04 6.65
C PHE A 320 17.99 -4.65 7.81
N LEU A 321 17.44 -5.72 8.40
CA LEU A 321 18.09 -6.49 9.44
C LEU A 321 19.18 -7.38 8.81
N GLU A 322 20.38 -7.32 9.38
CA GLU A 322 21.42 -8.31 9.10
C GLU A 322 21.05 -9.63 9.77
N ARG A 323 20.82 -10.68 8.97
CA ARG A 323 20.39 -11.99 9.45
C ARG A 323 21.52 -13.00 9.40
N ASP A 324 21.65 -13.77 10.47
CA ASP A 324 22.45 -15.00 10.47
C ASP A 324 21.92 -15.95 9.39
N ALA A 325 22.79 -16.32 8.45
CA ALA A 325 22.44 -17.15 7.32
C ALA A 325 21.91 -18.53 7.74
N ASP A 326 22.41 -19.10 8.83
CA ASP A 326 22.00 -20.44 9.31
C ASP A 326 20.63 -20.39 10.00
N ARG A 327 20.21 -19.20 10.43
CA ARG A 327 18.91 -18.93 11.08
C ARG A 327 17.91 -18.25 10.14
N ASN A 328 18.28 -18.02 8.87
CA ASN A 328 17.42 -17.44 7.84
C ASN A 328 17.00 -18.52 6.82
N PRO A 329 15.93 -19.30 7.10
CA PRO A 329 15.59 -20.49 6.34
C PRO A 329 15.21 -20.19 4.89
N SER A 330 14.61 -19.02 4.64
CA SER A 330 14.17 -18.58 3.31
C SER A 330 15.15 -17.65 2.60
N LYS A 331 16.30 -17.33 3.24
CA LYS A 331 17.25 -16.32 2.75
C LYS A 331 16.57 -14.98 2.42
N THR A 332 15.54 -14.63 3.19
CA THR A 332 14.73 -13.43 2.98
C THR A 332 15.51 -12.21 3.46
N ALA A 333 15.59 -11.16 2.63
CA ALA A 333 15.97 -9.83 3.06
C ALA A 333 14.84 -9.28 3.94
N THR A 334 15.16 -8.85 5.16
CA THR A 334 14.15 -8.45 6.15
C THR A 334 14.19 -6.94 6.32
N CYS A 335 13.28 -6.24 5.63
CA CYS A 335 13.10 -4.79 5.76
C CYS A 335 12.40 -4.46 7.07
N VAL A 336 13.00 -3.64 7.93
CA VAL A 336 12.46 -3.26 9.25
C VAL A 336 11.79 -1.88 9.25
N GLY A 337 11.64 -1.27 8.06
CA GLY A 337 10.92 -0.03 7.86
C GLY A 337 11.81 1.17 7.58
N LEU A 338 11.20 2.35 7.57
CA LEU A 338 11.87 3.64 7.44
C LEU A 338 11.85 4.33 8.82
N PRO A 339 12.99 4.41 9.54
CA PRO A 339 13.02 4.82 10.94
C PRO A 339 12.29 6.14 11.22
N GLY A 340 11.36 6.10 12.18
CA GLY A 340 10.60 7.28 12.61
C GLY A 340 9.54 7.79 11.62
N VAL A 341 9.47 7.21 10.42
CA VAL A 341 8.49 7.55 9.38
C VAL A 341 7.49 6.41 9.22
N PHE A 342 7.97 5.20 8.93
CA PHE A 342 7.16 4.01 8.74
C PHE A 342 7.92 2.74 9.15
N ASP A 343 8.02 2.52 10.46
CA ASP A 343 8.67 1.34 11.04
C ASP A 343 7.80 0.09 10.88
N ALA A 344 8.43 -1.05 10.56
CA ALA A 344 7.74 -2.34 10.47
C ALA A 344 7.43 -2.91 11.86
N THR A 345 6.30 -3.60 11.99
CA THR A 345 5.96 -4.35 13.20
C THR A 345 6.64 -5.71 13.16
N ALA A 346 7.86 -5.78 13.67
CA ALA A 346 8.65 -7.00 13.71
C ALA A 346 9.56 -7.03 14.95
N VAL A 347 10.00 -8.22 15.35
CA VAL A 347 10.82 -8.43 16.53
C VAL A 347 12.05 -9.28 16.20
N PRO A 348 13.27 -8.91 16.62
CA PRO A 348 13.60 -7.64 17.27
C PRO A 348 13.78 -6.53 16.22
N THR A 349 13.34 -5.33 16.56
CA THR A 349 13.66 -4.08 15.84
C THR A 349 14.00 -2.99 16.84
N ALA A 350 14.57 -1.86 16.37
CA ALA A 350 14.85 -0.72 17.26
C ALA A 350 13.58 -0.18 17.96
N LYS A 351 12.43 -0.27 17.27
CA LYS A 351 11.13 0.18 17.80
C LYS A 351 10.42 -0.88 18.65
N TYR A 352 10.55 -2.16 18.28
CA TYR A 352 9.96 -3.29 18.99
C TYR A 352 11.06 -4.29 19.36
N PRO A 353 11.82 -4.03 20.43
CA PRO A 353 12.96 -4.87 20.80
C PRO A 353 12.54 -6.24 21.36
N SER A 354 11.31 -6.37 21.88
CA SER A 354 10.79 -7.63 22.43
C SER A 354 9.43 -8.04 21.83
N ALA A 355 9.09 -9.32 22.00
CA ALA A 355 7.78 -9.87 21.64
C ALA A 355 6.63 -9.10 22.31
N ALA A 356 6.82 -8.77 23.59
CA ALA A 356 5.85 -8.02 24.38
C ALA A 356 5.58 -6.62 23.80
N ASP A 357 6.59 -5.93 23.25
CA ASP A 357 6.42 -4.59 22.66
C ASP A 357 5.52 -4.64 21.43
N ALA A 358 5.77 -5.56 20.51
CA ALA A 358 4.98 -5.70 19.28
C ALA A 358 3.53 -6.16 19.57
N LEU A 359 3.36 -7.14 20.45
CA LEU A 359 2.02 -7.63 20.84
C LEU A 359 1.23 -6.59 21.63
N THR A 360 1.89 -5.84 22.52
CA THR A 360 1.27 -4.71 23.22
C THR A 360 0.83 -3.64 22.23
N LYS A 361 1.67 -3.28 21.25
CA LYS A 361 1.31 -2.31 20.21
C LYS A 361 0.04 -2.71 19.46
N VAL A 362 -0.06 -3.96 19.02
CA VAL A 362 -1.23 -4.45 18.28
C VAL A 362 -2.46 -4.61 19.18
N ARG A 363 -2.27 -5.05 20.43
CA ARG A 363 -3.33 -5.08 21.44
C ARG A 363 -3.92 -3.70 21.68
N ASP A 364 -3.07 -2.71 21.89
CA ASP A 364 -3.49 -1.36 22.24
C ASP A 364 -4.25 -0.70 21.08
N GLN A 365 -3.97 -1.03 19.82
CA GLN A 365 -4.79 -0.57 18.68
C GLN A 365 -6.29 -0.93 18.85
N ARG A 366 -6.62 -2.05 19.49
CA ARG A 366 -8.01 -2.47 19.74
C ARG A 366 -8.66 -1.75 20.93
N TYR A 367 -7.88 -1.51 21.99
CA TYR A 367 -8.41 -1.15 23.32
C TYR A 367 -7.98 0.22 23.83
N GLU A 368 -7.17 0.97 23.08
CA GLU A 368 -6.72 2.30 23.47
C GLU A 368 -7.92 3.19 23.83
N ALA A 369 -7.85 3.84 24.99
CA ALA A 369 -9.00 4.48 25.62
C ALA A 369 -9.78 5.43 24.70
N ASN A 370 -9.08 6.19 23.84
CA ASN A 370 -9.68 7.25 23.03
C ASN A 370 -10.01 6.83 21.59
N THR A 371 -9.24 5.91 21.03
CA THR A 371 -9.17 5.59 19.59
C THR A 371 -9.54 4.13 19.30
N GLY A 372 -9.40 3.26 20.31
CA GLY A 372 -9.60 1.82 20.17
C GLY A 372 -11.05 1.45 19.85
N PRO A 373 -11.31 0.62 18.83
CA PRO A 373 -12.64 0.21 18.42
C PRO A 373 -13.45 -0.50 19.52
N LEU A 374 -12.75 -1.18 20.44
CA LEU A 374 -13.34 -2.00 21.50
C LEU A 374 -13.05 -1.42 22.91
N SER A 375 -12.69 -0.13 22.98
CA SER A 375 -12.53 0.57 24.25
C SER A 375 -13.90 0.96 24.85
N PRO A 376 -14.16 0.66 26.14
CA PRO A 376 -15.34 1.14 26.86
C PRO A 376 -15.49 2.66 26.86
N GLY A 377 -14.37 3.39 26.80
CA GLY A 377 -14.30 4.85 26.77
C GLY A 377 -14.07 5.45 25.39
N GLY A 378 -14.06 4.64 24.32
CA GLY A 378 -13.67 5.04 22.96
C GLY A 378 -14.50 6.20 22.42
N GLN A 379 -13.95 7.42 22.51
CA GLN A 379 -14.61 8.64 22.03
C GLN A 379 -14.67 8.70 20.51
N TRP A 380 -13.85 7.91 19.80
CA TRP A 380 -13.86 7.83 18.34
C TRP A 380 -15.26 7.52 17.80
N ALA A 381 -15.94 6.49 18.34
CA ALA A 381 -17.27 6.09 17.87
C ALA A 381 -18.32 7.18 18.07
N THR A 382 -18.18 8.00 19.12
CA THR A 382 -19.07 9.14 19.40
C THR A 382 -18.76 10.35 18.54
N ARG A 383 -17.49 10.60 18.18
CA ARG A 383 -17.06 11.75 17.36
C ARG A 383 -17.28 11.51 15.86
N ALA A 384 -16.83 10.36 15.36
CA ALA A 384 -16.81 10.03 13.92
C ALA A 384 -18.06 9.26 13.45
N GLY A 385 -18.84 8.71 14.38
CA GLY A 385 -19.91 7.77 14.10
C GLY A 385 -19.36 6.36 13.85
N GLY A 386 -19.43 5.51 14.89
CA GLY A 386 -19.06 4.09 14.81
C GLY A 386 -20.05 3.22 14.01
N PRO A 387 -19.73 1.96 13.74
CA PRO A 387 -20.60 1.04 12.99
C PRO A 387 -21.91 0.69 13.69
N TYR A 388 -21.98 0.89 15.00
CA TYR A 388 -23.07 0.42 15.84
C TYR A 388 -23.77 1.58 16.53
N ASN A 389 -25.08 1.42 16.77
CA ASN A 389 -25.81 2.27 17.69
C ASN A 389 -25.28 2.12 19.13
N ASP A 390 -25.64 3.04 20.02
CA ASP A 390 -25.10 3.08 21.39
C ASP A 390 -25.45 1.86 22.27
N GLU A 391 -26.60 1.23 22.04
CA GLU A 391 -26.99 0.02 22.79
C GLU A 391 -26.13 -1.17 22.36
N THR A 392 -26.10 -1.46 21.05
CA THR A 392 -25.29 -2.54 20.49
C THR A 392 -23.80 -2.35 20.77
N ARG A 393 -23.29 -1.12 20.66
CA ARG A 393 -21.88 -0.81 20.99
C ARG A 393 -21.55 -1.17 22.44
N ARG A 394 -22.40 -0.80 23.40
CA ARG A 394 -22.18 -1.11 24.82
C ARG A 394 -22.19 -2.62 25.06
N GLU A 395 -23.16 -3.33 24.51
CA GLU A 395 -23.23 -4.79 24.61
C GLU A 395 -21.99 -5.48 24.04
N ILE A 396 -21.48 -5.01 22.89
CA ILE A 396 -20.27 -5.55 22.27
C ILE A 396 -19.06 -5.32 23.17
N VAL A 397 -18.86 -4.09 23.65
CA VAL A 397 -17.67 -3.73 24.42
C VAL A 397 -17.67 -4.39 25.81
N GLU A 398 -18.84 -4.63 26.40
CA GLU A 398 -18.96 -5.37 27.66
C GLU A 398 -18.85 -6.90 27.47
N ASN A 399 -18.97 -7.40 26.24
CA ASN A 399 -18.90 -8.83 25.97
C ASN A 399 -17.47 -9.37 26.14
N PRO A 400 -17.24 -10.40 26.96
CA PRO A 400 -15.92 -10.99 27.13
C PRO A 400 -15.25 -11.43 25.82
N ARG A 401 -16.02 -11.81 24.80
CA ARG A 401 -15.47 -12.25 23.50
C ARG A 401 -14.95 -11.13 22.61
N ALA A 402 -15.16 -9.87 22.99
CA ALA A 402 -14.50 -8.73 22.37
C ALA A 402 -13.05 -8.54 22.89
N HIS A 403 -12.64 -9.27 23.93
CA HIS A 403 -11.38 -9.04 24.62
C HIS A 403 -10.45 -10.24 24.47
N ILE A 404 -9.19 -9.97 24.11
CA ILE A 404 -8.11 -10.96 24.11
C ILE A 404 -7.65 -11.16 25.57
N SER A 405 -7.54 -12.41 25.99
CA SER A 405 -7.16 -12.78 27.35
C SER A 405 -5.64 -12.72 27.55
N ASP A 406 -5.20 -12.52 28.79
CA ASP A 406 -3.77 -12.48 29.15
C ASP A 406 -3.04 -13.78 28.76
N TRP A 407 -3.67 -14.93 28.91
CA TRP A 407 -3.05 -16.22 28.56
C TRP A 407 -2.70 -16.31 27.07
N ALA A 408 -3.52 -15.74 26.18
CA ALA A 408 -3.29 -15.78 24.74
C ALA A 408 -2.14 -14.83 24.37
N ILE A 409 -2.02 -13.70 25.08
CA ILE A 409 -0.89 -12.78 24.96
C ILE A 409 0.39 -13.48 25.42
N ASP A 410 0.39 -14.13 26.58
CA ASP A 410 1.55 -14.85 27.12
C ASP A 410 1.99 -15.99 26.18
N ALA A 411 1.04 -16.75 25.65
CA ALA A 411 1.30 -17.80 24.68
C ALA A 411 1.88 -17.24 23.36
N ALA A 412 1.35 -16.12 22.87
CA ALA A 412 1.86 -15.46 21.69
C ALA A 412 3.27 -14.89 21.91
N ILE A 413 3.57 -14.34 23.10
CA ILE A 413 4.91 -13.90 23.50
C ILE A 413 5.88 -15.07 23.43
N ALA A 414 5.55 -16.19 24.08
CA ALA A 414 6.40 -17.38 24.09
C ALA A 414 6.66 -17.92 22.67
N THR A 415 5.66 -17.87 21.79
CA THR A 415 5.82 -18.25 20.38
C THR A 415 6.72 -17.31 19.61
N VAL A 416 6.57 -16.01 19.77
CA VAL A 416 7.42 -15.02 19.09
C VAL A 416 8.86 -15.12 19.60
N GLU A 417 9.06 -15.28 20.91
CA GLU A 417 10.38 -15.49 21.50
C GLU A 417 11.06 -16.74 20.97
N TYR A 418 10.33 -17.86 20.85
CA TYR A 418 10.84 -19.08 20.21
C TYR A 418 11.27 -18.82 18.76
N ILE A 419 10.44 -18.12 17.97
CA ILE A 419 10.75 -17.81 16.56
C ILE A 419 11.98 -16.92 16.48
N VAL A 420 12.10 -15.91 17.35
CA VAL A 420 13.26 -15.02 17.39
C VAL A 420 14.51 -15.77 17.85
N GLU A 421 14.43 -16.62 18.86
CA GLU A 421 15.55 -17.44 19.34
C GLU A 421 16.03 -18.41 18.26
N LYS A 422 15.13 -19.02 17.49
CA LYS A 422 15.52 -19.97 16.44
C LYS A 422 15.91 -19.29 15.13
N TYR A 423 15.09 -18.37 14.64
CA TYR A 423 15.17 -17.80 13.28
C TYR A 423 15.64 -16.34 13.20
N GLY A 424 15.95 -15.75 14.36
CA GLY A 424 16.54 -14.41 14.49
C GLY A 424 15.56 -13.25 14.39
N VAL A 425 14.37 -13.46 13.82
CA VAL A 425 13.34 -12.43 13.65
C VAL A 425 11.96 -13.07 13.49
N ALA A 426 10.91 -12.38 13.94
CA ALA A 426 9.51 -12.69 13.67
C ALA A 426 8.83 -11.46 13.01
N PRO A 427 8.15 -11.61 11.87
CA PRO A 427 8.00 -12.83 11.03
C PRO A 427 9.33 -13.31 10.43
N ALA A 428 9.47 -14.62 10.17
CA ALA A 428 10.76 -15.25 9.87
C ALA A 428 10.97 -15.64 8.39
N TRP A 429 9.91 -16.04 7.69
CA TRP A 429 9.94 -16.50 6.29
C TRP A 429 9.58 -15.40 5.28
N ILE A 430 8.94 -14.33 5.73
CA ILE A 430 8.61 -13.15 4.93
C ILE A 430 9.30 -11.90 5.48
N SER A 431 9.50 -10.90 4.62
CA SER A 431 9.85 -9.55 5.07
C SER A 431 8.59 -8.91 5.67
N PRO A 432 8.67 -8.27 6.86
CA PRO A 432 7.52 -7.61 7.46
C PRO A 432 7.10 -6.35 6.71
N MET A 433 7.97 -5.80 5.85
CA MET A 433 7.64 -4.72 4.92
C MET A 433 7.75 -5.19 3.47
N ARG A 434 6.74 -4.93 2.63
CA ARG A 434 6.73 -5.27 1.18
C ARG A 434 6.25 -4.09 0.33
N ALA A 435 6.75 -4.02 -0.90
CA ALA A 435 6.39 -2.97 -1.87
C ALA A 435 6.33 -3.51 -3.31
N LYS A 436 5.63 -4.64 -3.51
CA LYS A 436 5.81 -5.47 -4.72
C LYS A 436 5.04 -5.01 -5.96
N PHE A 437 3.85 -4.44 -5.79
CA PHE A 437 2.95 -4.14 -6.91
C PHE A 437 2.48 -2.70 -6.83
N SER A 438 2.55 -1.99 -7.96
CA SER A 438 2.46 -0.53 -8.03
C SER A 438 1.79 -0.07 -9.32
N CYS A 439 1.54 1.23 -9.43
CA CYS A 439 1.02 1.86 -10.65
C CYS A 439 1.82 3.11 -10.98
N GLN A 440 2.34 3.20 -12.21
CA GLN A 440 2.81 4.46 -12.76
C GLN A 440 1.69 5.14 -13.52
N VAL A 441 1.48 6.43 -13.26
CA VAL A 441 0.48 7.24 -13.94
C VAL A 441 1.16 8.40 -14.66
N GLN A 442 0.69 8.71 -15.86
CA GLN A 442 1.24 9.79 -16.68
C GLN A 442 0.19 10.36 -17.64
N HIS A 443 0.39 11.60 -18.07
CA HIS A 443 -0.33 12.16 -19.22
C HIS A 443 -0.02 11.34 -20.47
N VAL A 444 -1.07 10.80 -21.12
CA VAL A 444 -0.94 9.94 -22.30
C VAL A 444 -0.31 10.72 -23.45
N ASP A 445 0.60 10.08 -24.19
CA ASP A 445 0.98 10.55 -25.53
C ASP A 445 0.06 9.89 -26.56
N PRO A 446 -0.95 10.62 -27.10
CA PRO A 446 -1.89 10.04 -28.03
C PRO A 446 -1.26 9.67 -29.38
N ASP A 447 -0.13 10.27 -29.76
CA ASP A 447 0.49 10.06 -31.07
C ASP A 447 1.17 8.69 -31.14
N PHE A 448 1.68 8.19 -30.02
CA PHE A 448 2.12 6.78 -29.93
C PHE A 448 0.97 5.84 -30.31
N TYR A 449 -0.19 6.02 -29.66
CA TYR A 449 -1.33 5.12 -29.85
C TYR A 449 -1.93 5.26 -31.25
N ARG A 450 -2.07 6.48 -31.77
CA ARG A 450 -2.52 6.73 -33.16
C ARG A 450 -1.62 6.09 -34.21
N ARG A 451 -0.31 6.06 -33.94
CA ARG A 451 0.67 5.49 -34.86
C ARG A 451 0.64 3.97 -34.89
N PHE A 452 0.44 3.31 -33.75
CA PHE A 452 0.65 1.86 -33.64
C PHE A 452 -0.58 1.03 -33.29
N ASN A 453 -1.70 1.63 -32.88
CA ASN A 453 -2.91 0.88 -32.52
C ASN A 453 -3.97 0.99 -33.61
N THR A 454 -4.79 -0.05 -33.72
CA THR A 454 -5.92 -0.08 -34.65
C THR A 454 -6.90 1.06 -34.35
N THR A 455 -7.44 1.66 -35.40
CA THR A 455 -8.50 2.67 -35.31
C THR A 455 -9.85 2.02 -35.00
N LEU A 456 -10.64 2.65 -34.13
CA LEU A 456 -12.04 2.33 -33.91
C LEU A 456 -12.86 3.63 -33.96
N GLY A 457 -13.66 3.79 -35.01
CA GLY A 457 -14.29 5.09 -35.31
C GLY A 457 -13.26 6.05 -35.90
N ASP A 458 -13.13 7.23 -35.29
CA ASP A 458 -12.31 8.34 -35.80
C ASP A 458 -10.89 8.41 -35.20
N ASP A 459 -10.53 7.52 -34.25
CA ASP A 459 -9.22 7.54 -33.57
C ASP A 459 -8.77 6.13 -33.16
N ALA A 460 -7.54 5.99 -32.64
CA ALA A 460 -7.06 4.73 -32.07
C ALA A 460 -7.98 4.25 -30.94
N PHE A 461 -8.30 2.94 -30.90
CA PHE A 461 -9.20 2.38 -29.88
C PHE A 461 -8.71 2.61 -28.43
N SER A 462 -7.41 2.85 -28.27
CA SER A 462 -6.78 3.15 -27.00
C SER A 462 -7.02 4.58 -26.50
N ILE A 463 -7.53 5.49 -27.34
CA ILE A 463 -7.80 6.89 -26.98
C ILE A 463 -9.29 7.07 -26.67
N THR A 464 -9.60 7.27 -25.40
CA THR A 464 -10.96 7.57 -24.93
C THR A 464 -11.25 9.07 -25.04
N PRO A 465 -12.53 9.50 -24.96
CA PRO A 465 -12.88 10.91 -24.87
C PRO A 465 -12.16 11.61 -23.71
N ALA A 466 -12.14 10.99 -22.52
CA ALA A 466 -11.44 11.55 -21.36
C ALA A 466 -9.95 11.80 -21.62
N ILE A 467 -9.26 10.90 -22.34
CA ILE A 467 -7.85 11.08 -22.73
C ILE A 467 -7.70 12.21 -23.76
N ARG A 468 -8.58 12.24 -24.76
CA ARG A 468 -8.55 13.25 -25.83
C ARG A 468 -8.72 14.67 -25.27
N ASP A 469 -9.67 14.82 -24.36
CA ASP A 469 -10.13 16.11 -23.86
C ASP A 469 -9.46 16.48 -22.53
N HIS A 470 -8.49 15.68 -22.08
CA HIS A 470 -7.84 15.78 -20.77
C HIS A 470 -7.31 17.19 -20.48
N ASP A 471 -6.43 17.72 -21.35
CA ASP A 471 -5.80 19.04 -21.13
C ASP A 471 -6.84 20.15 -21.07
N GLN A 472 -7.85 20.11 -21.94
CA GLN A 472 -8.94 21.08 -21.93
C GLN A 472 -9.79 20.96 -20.67
N THR A 473 -9.98 19.74 -20.16
CA THR A 473 -10.83 19.50 -18.99
C THR A 473 -10.13 19.88 -17.69
N TRP A 474 -8.87 19.48 -17.52
CA TRP A 474 -8.17 19.53 -16.24
C TRP A 474 -7.19 20.69 -16.09
N HIS A 475 -6.72 21.28 -17.19
CA HIS A 475 -5.60 22.23 -17.20
C HIS A 475 -5.90 23.55 -17.96
N SER A 476 -7.19 23.89 -18.17
CA SER A 476 -7.62 25.10 -18.89
C SER A 476 -7.96 26.31 -18.02
#